data_AF-A0AAV0QZ84-F1
#
_entry.id   AF-A0AAV0QZ84-F1
#
_cell.length_a   1.000
_cell.length_b   1.000
_cell.length_c   1.000
_cell.angle_alpha   90.00
_cell.angle_beta   90.00
_cell.angle_gamma   90.00
#
_symmetry.space_group_name_H-M   'P 1'
#
loop_
_entity.id
_entity.type
_entity.pdbx_description
1 polymer ?
#
loop_
_entity_poly.entity_id
_entity_poly.type
_entity_poly.pdbx_seq_one_letter_code
_entity_poly.pdbx_strand_id
1 'polypeptide(L)'
;MVKSEFLHHVGVNYLFAPWISWLLLLLSSPFTTPETTQFRALWCIFVGPVVALDVKIYGQWFTKGKRFLSTVANPTSQMSVIGNLVGARAAAEMGWREVAVCLFSLGMAHYLVLFVTLYQRLSGGNCLPSMLRPVFFLFFAAPSMASLAWVAISGRVDTSAKMLFFLSLFLFLSLVIKLFFFHFLKFNIAWWAYSFPLTVLALASVDYAREVKGAVAHGLMLLLSSLSILVSFTLMVFTAFNSSMLFPDNDPGLCHNNINKKNNKCTNDSTRSLKSLTIKIEPGKPEKS
;
A
#
# COMPACT_ATOMS: atom_id res chain seq x y z
N MET A 1 8.33 18.86 -0.12
CA MET A 1 7.82 17.55 -0.61
C MET A 1 6.77 16.96 0.32
N VAL A 2 7.03 16.74 1.62
CA VAL A 2 6.05 16.10 2.54
C VAL A 2 4.71 16.85 2.62
N LYS A 3 4.71 18.20 2.69
CA LYS A 3 3.46 18.99 2.74
C LYS A 3 2.62 18.91 1.45
N SER A 4 3.21 18.61 0.28
CA SER A 4 2.44 18.48 -0.97
C SER A 4 1.84 17.09 -1.14
N GLU A 5 2.44 16.04 -0.57
CA GLU A 5 1.81 14.70 -0.49
C GLU A 5 0.62 14.67 0.48
N PHE A 6 0.70 15.40 1.59
CA PHE A 6 -0.41 15.53 2.55
C PHE A 6 -1.66 16.22 1.97
N LEU A 7 -1.51 16.99 0.90
CA LEU A 7 -2.61 17.63 0.17
C LEU A 7 -3.18 16.73 -0.93
N HIS A 8 -2.44 15.69 -1.35
CA HIS A 8 -2.90 14.78 -2.39
C HIS A 8 -3.73 13.66 -1.76
N HIS A 9 -5.00 13.60 -2.15
CA HIS A 9 -6.01 12.79 -1.49
C HIS A 9 -5.69 11.29 -1.41
N VAL A 10 -4.91 10.78 -2.37
CA VAL A 10 -4.48 9.38 -2.46
C VAL A 10 -3.20 9.12 -1.64
N GLY A 11 -2.33 10.12 -1.47
CA GLY A 11 -1.03 9.98 -0.79
C GLY A 11 -1.17 9.75 0.71
N VAL A 12 -2.21 10.30 1.34
CA VAL A 12 -2.45 10.15 2.79
C VAL A 12 -2.68 8.68 3.18
N ASN A 13 -3.27 7.86 2.30
CA ASN A 13 -3.49 6.44 2.58
C ASN A 13 -2.19 5.62 2.59
N TYR A 14 -1.14 6.08 1.90
CA TYR A 14 0.18 5.44 1.94
C TYR A 14 0.94 5.75 3.22
N LEU A 15 0.57 6.81 3.96
CA LEU A 15 1.17 7.13 5.25
C LEU A 15 0.88 6.09 6.32
N PHE A 16 -0.13 5.23 6.14
CA PHE A 16 -0.39 4.10 7.04
C PHE A 16 0.66 3.00 6.92
N ALA A 17 1.24 2.80 5.73
CA ALA A 17 2.15 1.69 5.44
C ALA A 17 3.34 1.58 6.42
N PRO A 18 4.12 2.65 6.70
CA PRO A 18 5.25 2.54 7.61
C PRO A 18 4.84 2.14 9.04
N TRP A 19 3.70 2.64 9.53
CA TRP A 19 3.21 2.31 10.86
C TRP A 19 2.71 0.87 10.95
N ILE A 20 1.99 0.40 9.92
CA ILE A 20 1.52 -0.98 9.83
C ILE A 20 2.72 -1.94 9.76
N SER A 21 3.72 -1.62 8.93
CA SER A 21 4.95 -2.41 8.84
C SER A 21 5.65 -2.51 10.21
N TRP A 22 5.73 -1.40 10.95
CA TRP A 22 6.34 -1.42 12.28
C TRP A 22 5.53 -2.22 13.31
N LEU A 23 4.21 -2.15 13.26
CA LEU A 23 3.33 -2.97 14.11
C LEU A 23 3.47 -4.47 13.80
N LEU A 24 3.55 -4.84 12.52
CA LEU A 24 3.76 -6.24 12.10
C LEU A 24 5.15 -6.75 12.49
N LEU A 25 6.19 -5.90 12.39
CA LEU A 25 7.53 -6.21 12.88
C LEU A 25 7.53 -6.42 14.39
N LEU A 26 6.82 -5.57 15.14
CA LEU A 26 6.67 -5.70 16.57
C LEU A 26 5.99 -7.04 16.94
N LEU A 27 4.92 -7.41 16.25
CA LEU A 27 4.22 -8.70 16.40
C LEU A 27 5.07 -9.92 16.03
N SER A 28 6.02 -9.77 15.10
CA SER A 28 6.86 -10.88 14.62
C SER A 28 8.17 -11.03 15.39
N SER A 29 8.52 -10.06 16.23
CA SER A 29 9.78 -10.03 16.96
C SER A 29 9.79 -11.07 18.09
N PRO A 30 10.69 -12.07 18.05
CA PRO A 30 10.80 -13.08 19.12
C PRO A 30 11.46 -12.53 20.39
N PHE A 31 12.09 -11.35 20.31
CA PHE A 31 12.89 -10.78 21.38
C PHE A 31 12.09 -9.93 22.37
N THR A 32 10.90 -9.50 21.98
CA THR A 32 10.03 -8.65 22.79
C THR A 32 8.82 -9.45 23.24
N THR A 33 8.80 -9.85 24.50
CA THR A 33 7.62 -10.49 25.08
C THR A 33 6.53 -9.42 25.28
N PRO A 34 5.24 -9.75 25.01
CA PRO A 34 4.12 -8.80 25.12
C PRO A 34 3.97 -8.14 26.50
N GLU A 35 4.52 -8.77 27.54
CA GLU A 35 4.50 -8.28 28.92
C GLU A 35 5.49 -7.14 29.19
N THR A 36 6.48 -6.91 28.33
CA THR A 36 7.49 -5.88 28.55
C THR A 36 6.92 -4.47 28.34
N THR A 37 7.27 -3.55 29.26
CA THR A 37 6.90 -2.12 29.16
C THR A 37 7.35 -1.50 27.83
N GLN A 38 8.45 -2.00 27.26
CA GLN A 38 8.96 -1.59 25.94
C GLN A 38 7.99 -1.91 24.81
N PHE A 39 7.41 -3.13 24.80
CA PHE A 39 6.43 -3.52 23.78
C PHE A 39 5.17 -2.63 23.85
N ARG A 40 4.67 -2.36 25.06
CA ARG A 40 3.51 -1.48 25.30
C ARG A 40 3.78 -0.05 24.83
N ALA A 41 4.96 0.50 25.13
CA ALA A 41 5.34 1.85 24.71
C ALA A 41 5.47 1.96 23.17
N LEU A 42 6.12 0.98 22.54
CA LEU A 42 6.27 0.92 21.08
C LEU A 42 4.91 0.81 20.40
N TRP A 43 4.02 -0.04 20.91
CA TRP A 43 2.65 -0.15 20.40
C TRP A 43 1.91 1.19 20.45
N CYS A 44 1.96 1.91 21.57
CA CYS A 44 1.33 3.23 21.70
C CYS A 44 1.87 4.24 20.67
N ILE A 45 3.19 4.24 20.45
CA ILE A 45 3.84 5.12 19.48
C ILE A 45 3.37 4.82 18.05
N PHE A 46 3.17 3.55 17.69
CA PHE A 46 2.79 3.17 16.32
C PHE A 46 1.28 3.24 16.08
N VAL A 47 0.45 2.93 17.07
CA VAL A 47 -1.01 3.02 16.96
C VAL A 47 -1.49 4.47 17.01
N GLY A 48 -0.83 5.36 17.75
CA GLY A 48 -1.21 6.77 17.85
C GLY A 48 -1.41 7.45 16.48
N PRO A 49 -0.42 7.38 15.57
CA PRO A 49 -0.54 7.89 14.20
C PRO A 49 -1.64 7.21 13.38
N VAL A 50 -1.84 5.90 13.51
CA VAL A 50 -2.91 5.16 12.80
C VAL A 50 -4.27 5.71 13.20
N VAL A 51 -4.54 5.77 14.50
CA VAL A 51 -5.81 6.29 15.03
C VAL A 51 -5.99 7.78 14.70
N ALA A 52 -4.94 8.59 14.78
CA ALA A 52 -5.02 10.01 14.43
C ALA A 52 -5.34 10.21 12.94
N LEU A 53 -4.75 9.40 12.05
CA LEU A 53 -5.06 9.41 10.63
C LEU A 53 -6.50 8.95 10.37
N ASP A 54 -6.96 7.92 11.08
CA ASP A 54 -8.35 7.46 10.99
C ASP A 54 -9.33 8.56 11.42
N VAL A 55 -9.15 9.15 12.60
CA VAL A 55 -10.00 10.25 13.09
C VAL A 55 -10.02 11.40 12.10
N LYS A 56 -8.89 11.74 11.47
CA LYS A 56 -8.83 12.79 10.44
C LYS A 56 -9.63 12.40 9.20
N ILE A 57 -9.50 11.17 8.70
CA ILE A 57 -10.25 10.67 7.53
C ILE A 57 -11.74 10.62 7.83
N TYR A 58 -12.13 10.09 8.98
CA TYR A 58 -13.52 10.03 9.44
C TYR A 58 -14.11 11.43 9.68
N GLY A 59 -13.38 12.32 10.34
CA GLY A 59 -13.82 13.70 10.56
C GLY A 59 -14.04 14.45 9.24
N GLN A 60 -13.17 14.22 8.25
CA GLN A 60 -13.37 14.74 6.89
C GLN A 60 -14.57 14.10 6.20
N TRP A 61 -14.82 12.81 6.42
CA TRP A 61 -15.98 12.11 5.89
C TRP A 61 -17.30 12.70 6.39
N PHE A 62 -17.41 12.96 7.70
CA PHE A 62 -18.61 13.57 8.29
C PHE A 62 -18.81 15.03 7.88
N THR A 63 -17.73 15.78 7.64
CA THR A 63 -17.81 17.24 7.43
C THR A 63 -17.92 17.65 5.95
N LYS A 64 -17.38 16.88 5.00
CA LYS A 64 -17.23 17.32 3.58
C LYS A 64 -18.21 16.72 2.54
N GLY A 65 -19.21 15.94 2.95
CA GLY A 65 -20.37 15.59 2.12
C GLY A 65 -20.16 14.64 0.92
N LYS A 66 -21.26 14.32 0.21
CA LYS A 66 -21.47 13.18 -0.73
C LYS A 66 -20.44 12.99 -1.86
N ARG A 67 -19.73 14.04 -2.32
CA ARG A 67 -18.69 13.90 -3.37
C ARG A 67 -17.38 13.31 -2.84
N PHE A 68 -17.10 13.43 -1.54
CA PHE A 68 -15.88 12.91 -0.95
C PHE A 68 -15.87 11.38 -1.01
N LEU A 69 -16.90 10.69 -0.51
CA LEU A 69 -17.01 9.21 -0.53
C LEU A 69 -16.64 8.57 -1.88
N SER A 70 -17.17 9.07 -2.98
CA SER A 70 -16.92 8.52 -4.32
C SER A 70 -15.49 8.79 -4.81
N THR A 71 -14.87 9.89 -4.38
CA THR A 71 -13.47 10.25 -4.72
C THR A 71 -12.45 9.63 -3.75
N VAL A 72 -12.80 9.44 -2.47
CA VAL A 72 -11.94 8.92 -1.39
C VAL A 72 -11.89 7.40 -1.34
N ALA A 73 -12.99 6.72 -1.72
CA ALA A 73 -13.11 5.26 -1.68
C ALA A 73 -12.25 4.61 -2.77
N ASN A 74 -10.95 4.79 -2.65
CA ASN A 74 -9.90 4.12 -3.37
C ASN A 74 -9.57 2.86 -2.57
N PRO A 75 -9.39 1.68 -3.18
CA PRO A 75 -9.05 0.45 -2.46
C PRO A 75 -7.80 0.58 -1.54
N THR A 76 -6.95 1.60 -1.71
CA THR A 76 -5.87 1.95 -0.76
C THR A 76 -6.39 2.30 0.64
N SER A 77 -7.64 2.72 0.80
CA SER A 77 -8.26 2.97 2.12
C SER A 77 -8.40 1.71 2.96
N GLN A 78 -8.30 0.52 2.37
CA GLN A 78 -8.23 -0.74 3.12
C GLN A 78 -6.96 -0.87 3.96
N MET A 79 -5.93 -0.04 3.71
CA MET A 79 -4.78 0.06 4.60
C MET A 79 -5.17 0.53 6.00
N SER A 80 -6.10 1.49 6.12
CA SER A 80 -6.62 1.93 7.42
C SER A 80 -7.36 0.80 8.15
N VAL A 81 -8.17 0.02 7.43
CA VAL A 81 -8.84 -1.19 7.97
C VAL A 81 -7.80 -2.17 8.53
N ILE A 82 -6.80 -2.51 7.71
CA ILE A 82 -5.74 -3.44 8.09
C ILE A 82 -4.96 -2.92 9.29
N GLY A 83 -4.62 -1.62 9.32
CA GLY A 83 -3.91 -1.01 10.43
C GLY A 83 -4.68 -1.10 11.75
N ASN A 84 -6.00 -0.86 11.73
CA ASN A 84 -6.85 -1.04 12.91
C ASN A 84 -6.90 -2.51 13.37
N LEU A 85 -7.03 -3.46 12.44
CA LEU A 85 -7.09 -4.88 12.78
C LEU A 85 -5.74 -5.40 13.30
N VAL A 86 -4.62 -4.95 12.73
CA VAL A 86 -3.26 -5.26 13.23
C VAL A 86 -3.05 -4.64 14.61
N GLY A 87 -3.46 -3.38 14.81
CA GLY A 87 -3.42 -2.70 16.10
C GLY A 87 -4.25 -3.42 17.16
N ALA A 88 -5.46 -3.88 16.79
CA ALA A 88 -6.34 -4.67 17.63
C ALA A 88 -5.71 -6.00 18.05
N ARG A 89 -5.11 -6.72 17.09
CA ARG A 89 -4.39 -7.97 17.37
C ARG A 89 -3.26 -7.74 18.38
N ALA A 90 -2.42 -6.73 18.14
CA ALA A 90 -1.33 -6.42 19.04
C ALA A 90 -1.80 -5.96 20.44
N ALA A 91 -2.91 -5.21 20.52
CA ALA A 91 -3.53 -4.85 21.79
C ALA A 91 -4.03 -6.08 22.57
N ALA A 92 -4.60 -7.06 21.87
CA ALA A 92 -5.06 -8.30 22.48
C ALA A 92 -3.89 -9.12 23.03
N GLU A 93 -2.76 -9.20 22.32
CA GLU A 93 -1.56 -9.90 22.79
C GLU A 93 -0.93 -9.25 24.05
N MET A 94 -1.15 -7.95 24.29
CA MET A 94 -0.72 -7.25 25.53
C MET A 94 -1.72 -7.37 26.71
N GLY A 95 -2.85 -8.06 26.49
CA GLY A 95 -3.95 -8.16 27.47
C GLY A 95 -4.90 -6.95 27.50
N TRP A 96 -4.75 -5.98 26.61
CA TRP A 96 -5.64 -4.81 26.53
C TRP A 96 -6.91 -5.10 25.72
N ARG A 97 -7.77 -5.98 26.25
CA ARG A 97 -8.98 -6.45 25.55
C ARG A 97 -9.93 -5.35 25.12
N GLU A 98 -10.22 -4.37 25.98
CA GLU A 98 -11.16 -3.29 25.62
C GLU A 98 -10.66 -2.43 24.45
N VAL A 99 -9.36 -2.12 24.46
CA VAL A 99 -8.71 -1.38 23.37
C VAL A 99 -8.69 -2.20 22.09
N ALA A 100 -8.41 -3.50 22.20
CA ALA A 100 -8.44 -4.42 21.07
C ALA A 100 -9.84 -4.51 20.43
N VAL A 101 -10.89 -4.65 21.24
CA VAL A 101 -12.29 -4.66 20.77
C VAL A 101 -12.64 -3.33 20.11
N CYS A 102 -12.25 -2.19 20.70
CA CYS A 102 -12.50 -0.87 20.11
C CYS A 102 -11.88 -0.72 18.71
N LEU A 103 -10.59 -1.04 18.56
CA LEU A 103 -9.89 -0.98 17.28
C LEU A 103 -10.45 -1.99 16.27
N PHE A 104 -10.81 -3.19 16.73
CA PHE A 104 -11.44 -4.20 15.89
C PHE A 104 -12.79 -3.72 15.35
N SER A 105 -13.65 -3.16 16.21
CA SER A 105 -14.94 -2.61 15.81
C SER A 105 -14.80 -1.46 14.82
N LEU A 106 -13.84 -0.56 15.02
CA LEU A 106 -13.55 0.54 14.09
C LEU A 106 -13.13 0.00 12.72
N GLY A 107 -12.19 -0.96 12.70
CA GLY A 107 -11.72 -1.61 11.48
C GLY A 107 -12.84 -2.33 10.72
N MET A 108 -13.68 -3.09 11.42
CA MET A 108 -14.79 -3.84 10.81
C MET A 108 -15.91 -2.93 10.29
N ALA A 109 -16.26 -1.87 11.02
CA ALA A 109 -17.20 -0.87 10.55
C ALA A 109 -16.68 -0.18 9.27
N HIS A 110 -15.39 0.19 9.26
CA HIS A 110 -14.74 0.76 8.08
C HIS A 110 -14.74 -0.21 6.90
N TYR A 111 -14.40 -1.48 7.15
CA TYR A 111 -14.38 -2.53 6.14
C TYR A 111 -15.72 -2.66 5.44
N LEU A 112 -16.83 -2.72 6.19
CA LEU A 112 -18.16 -2.91 5.63
C LEU A 112 -18.57 -1.74 4.73
N VAL A 113 -18.29 -0.50 5.16
CA VAL A 113 -18.56 0.71 4.34
C VAL A 113 -17.75 0.68 3.05
N LEU A 114 -16.45 0.36 3.12
CA LEU A 114 -15.58 0.28 1.95
C LEU A 114 -15.97 -0.87 1.02
N PHE A 115 -16.31 -2.03 1.57
CA PHE A 115 -16.73 -3.20 0.82
C PHE A 115 -17.94 -2.89 -0.05
N VAL A 116 -19.01 -2.34 0.55
CA VAL A 116 -20.23 -1.96 -0.18
C VAL A 116 -19.95 -0.86 -1.20
N THR A 117 -19.23 0.19 -0.81
CA THR A 117 -18.95 1.34 -1.69
C THR A 117 -18.11 0.94 -2.90
N LEU A 118 -17.06 0.15 -2.70
CA LEU A 118 -16.20 -0.31 -3.78
C LEU A 118 -16.92 -1.32 -4.68
N TYR A 119 -17.72 -2.22 -4.11
CA TYR A 119 -18.53 -3.17 -4.88
C TYR A 119 -19.50 -2.45 -5.83
N GLN A 120 -20.20 -1.43 -5.34
CA GLN A 120 -21.10 -0.59 -6.15
C GLN A 120 -20.35 0.16 -7.26
N ARG A 121 -19.16 0.72 -6.96
CA ARG A 121 -18.34 1.40 -7.97
C ARG A 121 -17.86 0.48 -9.08
N LEU A 122 -17.52 -0.77 -8.75
CA LEU A 122 -17.09 -1.77 -9.73
C LEU A 122 -18.21 -2.18 -10.67
N SER A 123 -19.45 -2.23 -10.17
CA SER A 123 -20.62 -2.58 -10.99
C SER A 123 -21.09 -1.43 -11.88
N GLY A 124 -20.80 -0.17 -11.51
CA GLY A 124 -21.26 1.03 -12.21
C GLY A 124 -20.46 1.48 -13.45
N GLY A 125 -19.63 0.61 -14.05
CA GLY A 125 -19.01 0.86 -15.36
C GLY A 125 -17.74 1.73 -15.39
N ASN A 126 -17.37 2.38 -14.28
CA ASN A 126 -16.09 3.07 -14.17
C ASN A 126 -14.96 2.05 -13.90
N CYS A 127 -14.49 1.39 -14.97
CA CYS A 127 -13.35 0.47 -14.91
C CYS A 127 -12.18 1.15 -14.20
N LEU A 128 -11.81 0.66 -13.02
CA LEU A 128 -10.59 1.12 -12.36
C LEU A 128 -9.40 0.90 -13.31
N PRO A 129 -8.46 1.85 -13.41
CA PRO A 129 -7.26 1.70 -14.21
C PRO A 129 -6.58 0.37 -13.93
N SER A 130 -6.05 -0.28 -14.97
CA SER A 130 -5.35 -1.57 -14.89
C SER A 130 -4.21 -1.62 -13.86
N MET A 131 -3.73 -0.45 -13.41
CA MET A 131 -2.75 -0.20 -12.35
C MET A 131 -3.24 -0.48 -10.91
N LEU A 132 -4.56 -0.48 -10.65
CA LEU A 132 -5.12 -0.74 -9.31
C LEU A 132 -5.48 -2.20 -9.04
N ARG A 133 -5.16 -3.11 -9.97
CA ARG A 133 -5.38 -4.56 -9.82
C ARG A 133 -4.83 -5.16 -8.52
N PRO A 134 -3.62 -4.79 -8.05
CA PRO A 134 -3.09 -5.33 -6.79
C PRO A 134 -3.90 -4.95 -5.56
N VAL A 135 -4.58 -3.82 -5.61
CA VAL A 135 -5.32 -3.27 -4.48
C VAL A 135 -6.63 -4.03 -4.24
N PHE A 136 -7.14 -4.79 -5.23
CA PHE A 136 -8.25 -5.72 -5.01
C PHE A 136 -7.91 -6.85 -4.04
N PHE A 137 -6.63 -7.21 -3.91
CA PHE A 137 -6.22 -8.31 -3.04
C PHE A 137 -6.29 -7.91 -1.55
N LEU A 138 -6.31 -6.61 -1.25
CA LEU A 138 -6.58 -6.14 0.11
C LEU A 138 -7.98 -6.53 0.60
N PHE A 139 -8.95 -6.80 -0.30
CA PHE A 139 -10.34 -7.08 0.09
C PHE A 139 -10.49 -8.37 0.87
N PHE A 140 -9.69 -9.39 0.56
CA PHE A 140 -9.65 -10.61 1.35
C PHE A 140 -8.62 -10.52 2.48
N ALA A 141 -7.58 -9.66 2.36
CA ALA A 141 -6.63 -9.42 3.44
C ALA A 141 -7.32 -8.92 4.72
N ALA A 142 -8.28 -7.99 4.59
CA ALA A 142 -9.02 -7.43 5.71
C ALA A 142 -9.78 -8.50 6.54
N PRO A 143 -10.67 -9.35 5.96
CA PRO A 143 -11.34 -10.40 6.71
C PRO A 143 -10.38 -11.48 7.23
N SER A 144 -9.27 -11.77 6.52
CA SER A 144 -8.23 -12.68 7.05
C SER A 144 -7.53 -12.08 8.29
N MET A 145 -7.14 -10.80 8.24
CA MET A 145 -6.57 -10.09 9.40
C MET A 145 -7.58 -9.99 10.56
N ALA A 146 -8.86 -9.80 10.25
CA ALA A 146 -9.92 -9.75 11.25
C ALA A 146 -10.08 -11.10 11.94
N SER A 147 -9.98 -12.22 11.21
CA SER A 147 -9.99 -13.56 11.81
C SER A 147 -8.83 -13.72 12.80
N LEU A 148 -7.60 -13.36 12.41
CA LEU A 148 -6.43 -13.40 13.30
C LEU A 148 -6.58 -12.49 14.53
N ALA A 149 -7.06 -11.25 14.34
CA ALA A 149 -7.29 -10.31 15.44
C ALA A 149 -8.36 -10.84 16.40
N TRP A 150 -9.44 -11.44 15.88
CA TRP A 150 -10.50 -12.00 16.69
C TRP A 150 -10.04 -13.22 17.50
N VAL A 151 -9.23 -14.10 16.90
CA VAL A 151 -8.60 -15.22 17.63
C VAL A 151 -7.74 -14.69 18.78
N ALA A 152 -6.97 -13.62 18.57
CA ALA A 152 -6.18 -13.00 19.63
C ALA A 152 -7.05 -12.39 20.74
N ILE A 153 -8.18 -11.74 20.41
CA ILE A 153 -9.11 -11.15 21.39
C ILE A 153 -9.84 -12.23 22.20
N SER A 154 -10.35 -13.25 21.51
CA SER A 154 -11.17 -14.32 22.09
C SER A 154 -10.34 -15.42 22.76
N GLY A 155 -9.06 -15.53 22.41
CA GLY A 155 -8.14 -16.58 22.87
C GLY A 155 -8.41 -17.97 22.30
N ARG A 156 -9.34 -18.09 21.34
CA ARG A 156 -9.75 -19.37 20.72
C ARG A 156 -10.31 -19.14 19.32
N VAL A 157 -10.28 -20.20 18.49
CA VAL A 157 -10.85 -20.18 17.12
C VAL A 157 -12.35 -20.48 17.18
N ASP A 158 -13.13 -19.47 17.57
CA ASP A 158 -14.58 -19.53 17.66
C ASP A 158 -15.27 -19.42 16.29
N THR A 159 -16.61 -19.50 16.30
CA THR A 159 -17.43 -19.42 15.08
C THR A 159 -17.22 -18.09 14.33
N SER A 160 -17.04 -16.98 15.05
CA SER A 160 -16.80 -15.67 14.46
C SER A 160 -15.49 -15.63 13.66
N ALA A 161 -14.39 -16.15 14.23
CA ALA A 161 -13.12 -16.28 13.52
C ALA A 161 -13.25 -17.18 12.26
N LYS A 162 -13.99 -18.28 12.37
CA LYS A 162 -14.28 -19.19 11.24
C LYS A 162 -15.09 -18.51 10.14
N MET A 163 -16.13 -17.74 10.49
CA MET A 163 -16.94 -16.98 9.53
C MET A 163 -16.08 -15.98 8.73
N LEU A 164 -15.23 -15.22 9.42
CA LEU A 164 -14.30 -14.28 8.79
C LEU A 164 -13.28 -14.99 7.88
N PHE A 165 -12.76 -16.14 8.32
CA PHE A 165 -11.85 -16.95 7.52
C PHE A 165 -12.52 -17.47 6.24
N PHE A 166 -13.72 -18.06 6.32
CA PHE A 166 -14.44 -18.53 5.14
C PHE A 166 -14.84 -17.39 4.20
N LEU A 167 -15.21 -16.22 4.73
CA LEU A 167 -15.44 -15.02 3.92
C LEU A 167 -14.17 -14.65 3.13
N SER A 168 -13.01 -14.68 3.79
CA SER A 168 -11.74 -14.38 3.13
C SER A 168 -11.37 -15.40 2.05
N LEU A 169 -11.58 -16.70 2.29
CA LEU A 169 -11.37 -17.76 1.30
C LEU A 169 -12.27 -17.58 0.08
N PHE A 170 -13.55 -17.28 0.30
CA PHE A 170 -14.50 -17.05 -0.78
C PHE A 170 -14.09 -15.87 -1.66
N LEU A 171 -13.69 -14.75 -1.05
CA LEU A 171 -13.20 -13.58 -1.77
C LEU A 171 -11.90 -13.90 -2.52
N PHE A 172 -10.95 -14.58 -1.88
CA PHE A 172 -9.70 -15.00 -2.52
C PHE A 172 -9.95 -15.85 -3.77
N LEU A 173 -10.77 -16.90 -3.66
CA LEU A 173 -11.06 -17.79 -4.77
C LEU A 173 -11.77 -17.05 -5.92
N SER A 174 -12.73 -16.18 -5.58
CA SER A 174 -13.43 -15.33 -6.56
C SER A 174 -12.48 -14.41 -7.32
N LEU A 175 -11.50 -13.84 -6.63
CA LEU A 175 -10.49 -12.96 -7.24
C LEU A 175 -9.49 -13.74 -8.10
N VAL A 176 -9.03 -14.91 -7.65
CA VAL A 176 -8.07 -15.75 -8.39
C VAL A 176 -8.66 -16.23 -9.72
N ILE A 177 -9.91 -16.71 -9.71
CA ILE A 177 -10.61 -17.15 -10.94
C ILE A 177 -10.72 -15.97 -11.93
N LYS A 178 -11.10 -14.79 -11.43
CA LYS A 178 -11.20 -13.59 -12.26
C LYS A 178 -9.85 -13.10 -12.78
N LEU A 179 -8.78 -13.20 -11.99
CA LEU A 179 -7.43 -12.84 -12.42
C LEU A 179 -6.93 -13.77 -13.53
N PHE A 180 -7.16 -15.08 -13.40
CA PHE A 180 -6.77 -16.07 -14.41
C PHE A 180 -7.52 -15.86 -15.74
N PHE A 181 -8.78 -15.42 -15.67
CA PHE A 181 -9.58 -15.11 -16.86
C PHE A 181 -9.12 -13.85 -17.61
N PHE A 182 -8.46 -12.89 -16.94
CA PHE A 182 -8.26 -11.55 -17.49
C PHE A 182 -6.91 -11.25 -18.16
N HIS A 183 -5.79 -11.95 -17.92
CA HIS A 183 -4.59 -11.95 -18.82
C HIS A 183 -3.31 -12.57 -18.24
N PHE A 184 -2.41 -12.94 -19.17
CA PHE A 184 -0.94 -12.83 -19.07
C PHE A 184 -0.52 -11.49 -18.43
N LEU A 185 -0.14 -11.52 -17.16
CA LEU A 185 0.24 -10.32 -16.43
C LEU A 185 1.65 -9.88 -16.84
N LYS A 186 1.77 -8.72 -17.49
CA LYS A 186 3.05 -8.02 -17.60
C LYS A 186 3.54 -7.68 -16.19
N PHE A 187 4.77 -8.10 -15.88
CA PHE A 187 5.37 -7.90 -14.56
C PHE A 187 5.43 -6.41 -14.21
N ASN A 188 5.13 -6.06 -12.96
CA ASN A 188 5.22 -4.69 -12.43
C ASN A 188 5.61 -4.74 -10.95
N ILE A 189 6.38 -3.77 -10.46
CA ILE A 189 6.79 -3.63 -9.05
C ILE A 189 5.60 -3.67 -8.08
N ALA A 190 4.40 -3.27 -8.55
CA ALA A 190 3.17 -3.29 -7.78
C ALA A 190 2.71 -4.70 -7.33
N TRP A 191 3.35 -5.78 -7.81
CA TRP A 191 3.04 -7.15 -7.39
C TRP A 191 3.43 -7.45 -5.92
N TRP A 192 4.31 -6.65 -5.31
CA TRP A 192 4.60 -6.77 -3.88
C TRP A 192 3.37 -6.61 -2.99
N ALA A 193 2.33 -5.91 -3.47
CA ALA A 193 1.05 -5.80 -2.77
C ALA A 193 0.26 -7.12 -2.69
N TYR A 194 0.63 -8.17 -3.44
CA TYR A 194 0.00 -9.50 -3.36
C TYR A 194 0.53 -10.34 -2.20
N SER A 195 1.80 -10.16 -1.81
CA SER A 195 2.43 -11.00 -0.79
C SER A 195 1.74 -10.85 0.55
N PHE A 196 1.50 -9.61 1.01
CA PHE A 196 0.90 -9.37 2.33
C PHE A 196 -0.49 -10.02 2.49
N PRO A 197 -1.49 -9.76 1.62
CA PRO A 197 -2.80 -10.42 1.69
C PRO A 197 -2.70 -11.95 1.73
N LEU A 198 -1.82 -12.52 0.90
CA LEU A 198 -1.66 -13.96 0.79
C LEU A 198 -1.03 -14.57 2.04
N THR A 199 -0.04 -13.89 2.64
CA THR A 199 0.57 -14.31 3.91
C THR A 199 -0.43 -14.28 5.05
N VAL A 200 -1.26 -13.24 5.14
CA VAL A 200 -2.29 -13.16 6.17
C VAL A 200 -3.33 -14.27 6.01
N LEU A 201 -3.78 -14.54 4.79
CA LEU A 201 -4.70 -15.64 4.51
C LEU A 201 -4.09 -17.00 4.87
N ALA A 202 -2.81 -17.20 4.57
CA ALA A 202 -2.08 -18.40 4.97
C ALA A 202 -2.00 -18.53 6.51
N LEU A 203 -1.69 -17.46 7.23
CA LEU A 203 -1.69 -17.46 8.70
C LEU A 203 -3.07 -17.80 9.27
N ALA A 204 -4.14 -17.22 8.75
CA ALA A 204 -5.51 -17.55 9.17
C ALA A 204 -5.85 -19.03 8.90
N SER A 205 -5.33 -19.60 7.81
CA SER A 205 -5.48 -21.03 7.50
C SER A 205 -4.73 -21.95 8.47
N VAL A 206 -3.59 -21.50 9.00
CA VAL A 206 -2.82 -22.23 10.03
C VAL A 206 -3.62 -22.28 11.34
N ASP A 207 -4.19 -21.16 11.79
CA ASP A 207 -5.04 -21.13 12.99
C ASP A 207 -6.27 -22.01 12.83
N TYR A 208 -6.91 -21.99 11.65
CA TYR A 208 -8.03 -22.88 11.36
C TYR A 208 -7.64 -24.36 11.38
N ALA A 209 -6.49 -24.73 10.78
CA ALA A 209 -6.03 -26.11 10.74
C ALA A 209 -5.65 -26.67 12.11
N ARG A 210 -5.11 -25.81 13.00
CA ARG A 210 -4.80 -26.18 14.39
C ARG A 210 -6.05 -26.56 15.19
N GLU A 211 -7.17 -25.87 14.94
CA GLU A 211 -8.43 -26.11 15.62
C GLU A 211 -9.15 -27.37 15.09
N VAL A 212 -9.34 -27.46 13.77
CA VAL A 212 -10.20 -28.51 13.17
C VAL A 212 -9.47 -29.86 13.06
N LYS A 213 -8.14 -29.87 12.98
CA LYS A 213 -7.28 -31.07 12.86
C LYS A 213 -7.74 -32.07 11.79
N GLY A 214 -8.46 -31.60 10.77
CA GLY A 214 -8.98 -32.42 9.68
C GLY A 214 -8.01 -32.46 8.49
N ALA A 215 -8.03 -33.56 7.73
CA ALA A 215 -7.18 -33.72 6.54
C ALA A 215 -7.39 -32.59 5.51
N VAL A 216 -8.63 -32.15 5.30
CA VAL A 216 -8.97 -31.04 4.41
C VAL A 216 -8.38 -29.72 4.92
N ALA A 217 -8.43 -29.47 6.23
CA ALA A 217 -7.89 -28.26 6.83
C ALA A 217 -6.36 -28.20 6.73
N HIS A 218 -5.67 -29.32 6.95
CA HIS A 218 -4.23 -29.43 6.74
C HIS A 218 -3.84 -29.31 5.26
N GLY A 219 -4.60 -29.90 4.35
CA GLY A 219 -4.39 -29.74 2.91
C GLY A 219 -4.53 -28.28 2.47
N LEU A 220 -5.56 -27.58 2.96
CA LEU A 220 -5.77 -26.16 2.68
C LEU A 220 -4.65 -25.29 3.25
N MET A 221 -4.21 -25.57 4.48
CA MET A 221 -3.09 -24.87 5.11
C MET A 221 -1.79 -25.02 4.31
N LEU A 222 -1.45 -26.24 3.90
CA LEU A 222 -0.26 -26.53 3.10
C LEU A 222 -0.33 -25.84 1.74
N LEU A 223 -1.48 -25.88 1.08
CA LEU A 223 -1.71 -25.23 -0.20
C LEU A 223 -1.47 -23.71 -0.11
N LEU A 224 -2.14 -23.04 0.83
CA LEU A 224 -2.06 -21.58 0.98
C LEU A 224 -0.67 -21.13 1.44
N SER A 225 -0.04 -21.88 2.34
CA SER A 225 1.33 -21.58 2.81
C SER A 225 2.36 -21.76 1.70
N SER A 226 2.28 -22.86 0.94
CA SER A 226 3.14 -23.12 -0.21
C SER A 226 2.98 -22.03 -1.27
N LEU A 227 1.73 -21.63 -1.57
CA LEU A 227 1.44 -20.54 -2.49
C LEU A 227 2.03 -19.20 -2.02
N SER A 228 1.91 -18.89 -0.73
CA SER A 228 2.47 -17.67 -0.13
C SER A 228 4.00 -17.61 -0.25
N ILE A 229 4.68 -18.72 0.05
CA ILE A 229 6.13 -18.85 -0.07
C ILE A 229 6.56 -18.73 -1.53
N LEU A 230 5.89 -19.43 -2.43
CA LEU A 230 6.20 -19.40 -3.86
C LEU A 230 6.09 -18.00 -4.45
N VAL A 231 5.00 -17.28 -4.14
CA VAL A 231 4.79 -15.90 -4.60
C VAL A 231 5.86 -14.98 -4.04
N SER A 232 6.15 -15.06 -2.74
CA SER A 232 7.16 -14.22 -2.09
C SER A 232 8.56 -14.50 -2.62
N PHE A 233 8.91 -15.77 -2.83
CA PHE A 233 10.19 -16.20 -3.39
C PHE A 233 10.35 -15.71 -4.83
N THR A 234 9.33 -15.90 -5.67
CA THR A 234 9.33 -15.43 -7.06
C THR A 234 9.54 -13.92 -7.15
N LEU A 235 8.86 -13.16 -6.28
CA LEU A 235 9.02 -11.70 -6.22
C LEU A 235 10.40 -11.28 -5.75
N MET A 236 10.94 -11.96 -4.74
CA MET A 236 12.29 -11.70 -4.24
C MET A 236 13.34 -11.95 -5.32
N VAL A 237 13.28 -13.11 -5.97
CA VAL A 237 14.19 -13.52 -7.05
C VAL A 237 14.11 -12.53 -8.20
N PHE A 238 12.91 -12.18 -8.66
CA PHE A 238 12.73 -11.21 -9.73
C PHE A 238 13.25 -9.82 -9.36
N THR A 239 12.99 -9.36 -8.13
CA THR A 239 13.47 -8.06 -7.65
C THR A 239 14.99 -8.02 -7.57
N ALA A 240 15.63 -9.12 -7.19
CA ALA A 240 17.09 -9.25 -7.17
C ALA A 240 17.67 -9.19 -8.60
N PHE A 241 17.08 -9.92 -9.55
CA PHE A 241 17.50 -9.91 -10.96
C PHE A 241 17.25 -8.59 -11.68
N ASN A 242 16.23 -7.82 -11.25
CA ASN A 242 15.83 -6.56 -11.87
C ASN A 242 16.13 -5.34 -10.97
N SER A 243 17.18 -5.43 -10.15
CA SER A 243 17.59 -4.38 -9.19
C SER A 243 17.98 -3.06 -9.86
N SER A 244 18.29 -3.07 -11.16
CA SER A 244 18.47 -1.88 -12.01
C SER A 244 17.20 -1.03 -12.18
N MET A 245 16.02 -1.53 -11.78
CA MET A 245 14.74 -0.81 -11.85
C MET A 245 14.34 -0.15 -10.51
N LEU A 246 14.98 -0.51 -9.40
CA LEU A 246 14.70 0.02 -8.05
C LEU A 246 15.44 1.33 -7.75
N PHE A 247 16.54 1.58 -8.45
CA PHE A 247 17.17 2.89 -8.52
C PHE A 247 16.73 3.51 -9.84
N PRO A 248 15.77 4.45 -9.86
CA PRO A 248 15.78 5.43 -10.92
C PRO A 248 17.18 6.05 -10.85
N ASP A 249 17.94 5.94 -11.93
CA ASP A 249 19.20 6.67 -12.06
C ASP A 249 18.96 8.09 -11.55
N ASN A 250 19.73 8.46 -10.53
CA ASN A 250 19.67 9.78 -9.93
C ASN A 250 19.92 10.84 -11.02
N ASP A 251 18.94 11.75 -11.15
CA ASP A 251 19.09 13.20 -11.30
C ASP A 251 18.37 13.83 -12.51
N PRO A 252 17.18 14.41 -12.31
CA PRO A 252 16.74 15.57 -13.09
C PRO A 252 17.54 16.85 -12.77
N GLY A 253 18.43 16.82 -11.76
CA GLY A 253 19.15 18.00 -11.26
C GLY A 253 20.42 18.39 -12.02
N LEU A 254 21.04 17.48 -12.78
CA LEU A 254 22.30 17.74 -13.49
C LEU A 254 22.15 18.15 -14.96
N CYS A 255 20.96 17.98 -15.55
CA CYS A 255 20.70 18.44 -16.92
C CYS A 255 20.43 19.95 -17.02
N HIS A 256 20.07 20.65 -15.93
CA HIS A 256 19.80 22.09 -16.03
C HIS A 256 21.08 22.94 -16.04
N ASN A 257 22.15 22.49 -15.39
CA ASN A 257 23.42 23.24 -15.33
C ASN A 257 24.29 23.08 -16.58
N ASN A 258 24.15 21.99 -17.34
CA ASN A 258 24.91 21.81 -18.58
C ASN A 258 24.28 22.53 -19.79
N ILE A 259 22.96 22.79 -19.79
CA ILE A 259 22.31 23.60 -20.83
C ILE A 259 22.68 25.08 -20.66
N ASN A 260 22.71 25.61 -19.43
CA ASN A 260 23.14 27.00 -19.21
C ASN A 260 24.64 27.21 -19.48
N LYS A 261 25.49 26.22 -19.22
CA LYS A 261 26.93 26.31 -19.54
C LYS A 261 27.22 26.14 -21.04
N LYS A 262 26.46 25.30 -21.77
CA LYS A 262 26.54 25.21 -23.25
C LYS A 262 25.95 26.43 -23.94
N ASN A 263 24.82 26.96 -23.47
CA ASN A 263 24.22 28.17 -24.04
C ASN A 263 25.14 29.37 -23.85
N ASN A 264 25.69 29.61 -22.65
CA ASN A 264 26.62 30.73 -22.44
C ASN A 264 27.93 30.60 -23.25
N LYS A 265 28.35 29.37 -23.61
CA LYS A 265 29.51 29.15 -24.48
C LYS A 265 29.17 29.39 -25.96
N CYS A 266 28.00 28.95 -26.44
CA CYS A 266 27.53 29.24 -27.80
C CYS A 266 27.21 30.73 -28.01
N THR A 267 26.62 31.42 -27.03
CA THR A 267 26.34 32.87 -27.14
C THR A 267 27.63 33.68 -27.16
N ASN A 268 28.65 33.30 -26.37
CA ASN A 268 29.93 34.00 -26.38
C ASN A 268 30.76 33.76 -27.65
N ASP A 269 30.68 32.59 -28.28
CA ASP A 269 31.36 32.33 -29.56
C ASP A 269 30.68 33.02 -30.75
N SER A 270 29.34 33.04 -30.80
CA SER A 270 28.61 33.77 -31.85
C SER A 270 28.83 35.28 -31.75
N THR A 271 28.94 35.84 -30.54
CA THR A 271 29.21 37.29 -30.35
C THR A 271 30.65 37.67 -30.73
N ARG A 272 31.60 36.74 -30.59
CA ARG A 272 33.00 36.95 -31.00
C ARG A 272 33.19 36.84 -32.52
N SER A 273 32.42 35.97 -33.18
CA SER A 273 32.43 35.82 -34.64
C SER A 273 31.69 36.97 -35.35
N LEU A 274 30.57 37.46 -34.80
CA LEU A 274 29.86 38.63 -35.36
C LEU A 274 30.66 39.94 -35.23
N LYS A 275 31.46 40.13 -34.16
CA LYS A 275 32.32 41.32 -34.03
C LYS A 275 33.52 41.33 -34.99
N SER A 276 33.96 40.19 -35.55
CA SER A 276 35.02 40.18 -36.57
C SER A 276 34.47 40.47 -37.98
N LEU A 277 33.19 40.23 -38.23
CA LEU A 277 32.52 40.47 -39.51
C LEU A 277 32.01 41.92 -39.69
N THR A 278 31.84 42.70 -38.63
CA THR A 278 31.34 44.10 -38.72
C THR A 278 32.44 45.17 -38.84
N ILE A 279 33.70 44.80 -39.11
CA ILE A 279 34.81 45.77 -39.26
C ILE A 279 35.18 46.04 -40.73
N LYS A 280 34.49 45.45 -41.72
CA LYS A 280 34.92 45.53 -43.13
C LYS A 280 33.91 46.10 -44.12
N ILE A 281 33.21 47.18 -43.77
CA ILE A 281 32.47 47.98 -44.77
C ILE A 281 32.72 49.47 -44.48
N GLU A 282 33.73 50.00 -45.15
CA GLU A 282 34.06 51.43 -45.21
C GLU A 282 33.22 52.08 -46.34
N PRO A 283 32.57 53.24 -46.13
CA PRO A 283 31.71 53.83 -47.14
C PRO A 283 32.51 54.75 -48.08
N GLY A 284 32.74 54.31 -49.32
CA GLY A 284 33.37 55.09 -50.38
C GLY A 284 32.34 55.74 -51.33
N LYS A 285 32.02 57.01 -51.05
CA LYS A 285 31.77 58.16 -51.95
C LYS A 285 30.76 58.06 -53.14
N PRO A 286 29.87 59.07 -53.32
CA PRO A 286 29.03 59.20 -54.51
C PRO A 286 29.63 60.20 -55.53
N GLU A 287 29.56 59.86 -56.83
CA GLU A 287 29.88 60.72 -57.98
C GLU A 287 28.75 60.51 -59.02
N LYS A 288 27.75 61.41 -59.04
CA LYS A 288 27.55 62.61 -59.90
C LYS A 288 27.26 62.33 -61.39
N SER A 289 26.09 62.89 -61.78
CA SER A 289 25.48 63.23 -63.08
C SER A 289 25.12 62.10 -64.05
#